data_AF-A0A6V0GCM7-F1
#
_entry.id   AF-A0A6V0GCM7-F1
#
_cell.length_a   1.000
_cell.length_b   1.000
_cell.length_c   1.000
_cell.angle_alpha   90.00
_cell.angle_beta   90.00
_cell.angle_gamma   90.00
#
_symmetry.space_group_name_H-M   'P 1'
#
loop_
_entity.id
_entity.type
_entity.pdbx_description
1 polymer ?
#
loop_
_entity_poly.entity_id
_entity_poly.type
_entity_poly.pdbx_seq_one_letter_code
_entity_poly.pdbx_strand_id
1 'polypeptide(L)'
;MELGVPLPGGSLAPADAKTDLNQFCQRYCKRPVTKQDIVYVVNRFGPQYQSIVKLNCFSGQEYAGHLSISAKEAEKSAAHQALLAYASTIEALAEKGDQPKNRRKIQQQLTPQQLAEKKAKQAEEGENPAITPKTKLNSLCMKIAKRYLQKGETVYTCHKVAGGYQATVKLVALPGDWAGRCWAGEVCSTKQKAEQSAAGIALEQILADPELSAEAERPKGKGRGKGKGKGEKGEGKGDYWSYGGWVWQASAGPDDGRQRVGEGMLTGEILEWKETYGWLKADTEIDHPAAGFREGKIYVNKKDLGGEGAEVAAGSKVKFFLYEDPAGLGAEEVVAA
;
A
#
# COMPACT_ATOMS: atom_id res chain seq x y z
N MET A 1 53.02 -15.91 26.49
CA MET A 1 51.82 -16.75 26.36
C MET A 1 50.71 -16.05 27.14
N GLU A 2 50.03 -15.09 26.51
CA GLU A 2 48.89 -14.42 27.15
C GLU A 2 47.66 -15.31 27.05
N LEU A 3 47.11 -15.64 28.22
CA LEU A 3 45.93 -16.45 28.41
C LEU A 3 44.69 -15.58 28.16
N GLY A 4 43.96 -15.91 27.10
CA GLY A 4 42.73 -15.24 26.70
C GLY A 4 41.61 -15.43 27.73
N VAL A 5 41.03 -14.31 28.15
CA VAL A 5 39.83 -14.24 28.98
C VAL A 5 38.62 -14.66 28.12
N PRO A 6 37.76 -15.59 28.57
CA PRO A 6 36.56 -15.95 27.84
C PRO A 6 35.45 -14.93 28.11
N LEU A 7 34.95 -14.27 27.06
CA LEU A 7 33.79 -13.38 27.14
C LEU A 7 32.49 -14.20 27.17
N PRO A 8 31.52 -13.85 28.03
CA PRO A 8 30.30 -14.61 28.22
C PRO A 8 29.36 -14.45 27.02
N GLY A 9 28.91 -15.58 26.48
CA GLY A 9 27.84 -15.66 25.49
C GLY A 9 26.50 -15.22 26.10
N GLY A 10 26.04 -14.04 25.70
CA GLY A 10 24.67 -13.59 25.90
C GLY A 10 23.97 -13.50 24.55
N SER A 11 23.25 -14.55 24.15
CA SER A 11 22.34 -14.49 22.99
C SER A 11 21.07 -13.73 23.38
N LEU A 12 21.18 -12.41 23.49
CA LEU A 12 20.02 -11.55 23.37
C LEU A 12 19.72 -11.45 21.88
N ALA A 13 18.76 -12.24 21.40
CA ALA A 13 18.17 -12.01 20.09
C ALA A 13 17.46 -10.65 20.14
N PRO A 14 17.98 -9.58 19.50
CA PRO A 14 17.35 -8.29 19.59
C PRO A 14 16.39 -8.13 18.41
N ALA A 15 15.31 -7.40 18.64
CA ALA A 15 14.52 -6.80 17.58
C ALA A 15 15.44 -6.15 16.52
N ASP A 16 15.03 -6.20 15.24
CA ASP A 16 15.90 -5.94 14.08
C ASP A 16 16.85 -4.74 14.24
N ALA A 17 18.14 -5.00 14.51
CA ALA A 17 19.19 -3.97 14.66
C ALA A 17 19.31 -3.03 13.45
N LYS A 18 18.90 -3.50 12.27
CA LYS A 18 18.78 -2.67 11.06
C LYS A 18 17.70 -1.61 11.19
N THR A 19 16.56 -1.96 11.77
CA THR A 19 15.45 -1.06 12.01
C THR A 19 15.84 0.00 13.03
N ASP A 20 16.52 -0.39 14.10
CA ASP A 20 17.00 0.53 15.13
C ASP A 20 18.05 1.52 14.58
N LEU A 21 18.99 1.04 13.76
CA LEU A 21 19.96 1.90 13.08
C LEU A 21 19.28 2.89 12.12
N ASN A 22 18.25 2.43 11.39
CA ASN A 22 17.48 3.29 10.50
C ASN A 22 16.72 4.37 11.28
N GLN A 23 16.05 4.01 12.37
CA GLN A 23 15.37 4.98 13.25
C GLN A 23 16.33 5.99 13.85
N PHE A 24 17.51 5.56 14.31
CA PHE A 24 18.56 6.45 14.80
C PHE A 24 18.98 7.45 13.71
N CYS A 25 19.29 6.97 12.51
CA CYS A 25 19.69 7.83 11.39
C CYS A 25 18.59 8.82 11.00
N GLN A 26 17.31 8.42 11.02
CA GLN A 26 16.17 9.31 10.77
C GLN A 26 16.07 10.43 11.81
N ARG A 27 16.27 10.10 13.08
CA ARG A 27 16.26 11.08 14.19
C ARG A 27 17.43 12.05 14.09
N TYR A 28 18.62 11.56 13.76
CA TYR A 28 19.81 12.39 13.58
C TYR A 28 19.67 13.36 12.41
N CYS A 29 19.21 12.87 11.26
CA CYS A 29 19.08 13.69 10.04
C CYS A 29 17.83 14.57 10.02
N LYS A 30 16.86 14.33 10.92
CA LYS A 30 15.52 14.95 10.92
C LYS A 30 14.79 14.88 9.57
N ARG A 31 15.14 13.88 8.75
CA ARG A 31 14.55 13.61 7.43
C ARG A 31 14.44 12.10 7.21
N PRO A 32 13.58 11.65 6.27
CA PRO A 32 13.57 10.25 5.85
C PRO A 32 14.95 9.81 5.35
N VAL A 33 15.42 8.68 5.87
CA VAL A 33 16.68 8.05 5.47
C VAL A 33 16.48 7.35 4.12
N THR A 34 17.39 7.64 3.20
CA THR A 34 17.41 7.04 1.86
C THR A 34 18.40 5.87 1.80
N LYS A 35 18.35 5.09 0.73
CA LYS A 35 19.32 3.99 0.50
C LYS A 35 20.77 4.47 0.33
N GLN A 36 20.98 5.76 0.05
CA GLN A 36 22.31 6.35 -0.06
C GLN A 36 22.88 6.75 1.31
N ASP A 37 22.04 6.91 2.33
CA ASP A 37 22.47 7.34 3.66
C ASP A 37 23.05 6.19 4.50
N ILE A 38 22.54 4.97 4.30
CA ILE A 38 23.00 3.74 4.93
C ILE A 38 23.29 2.72 3.83
N VAL A 39 24.56 2.39 3.63
CA VAL A 39 25.00 1.44 2.60
C VAL A 39 25.62 0.22 3.27
N TYR A 40 25.10 -0.97 2.94
CA TYR A 40 25.68 -2.23 3.40
C TYR A 40 26.50 -2.86 2.28
N VAL A 41 27.73 -3.24 2.57
CA VAL A 41 28.60 -4.02 1.69
C VAL A 41 28.78 -5.38 2.32
N VAL A 42 28.44 -6.45 1.62
CA VAL A 42 28.63 -7.82 2.11
C VAL A 42 29.75 -8.48 1.32
N ASN A 43 30.79 -8.89 2.03
CA ASN A 43 31.92 -9.61 1.49
C ASN A 43 31.85 -11.07 1.93
N ARG A 44 32.11 -11.99 1.01
CA ARG A 44 32.14 -13.42 1.30
C ARG A 44 33.57 -13.84 1.62
N PHE A 45 33.77 -14.42 2.80
CA PHE A 45 35.04 -14.98 3.27
C PHE A 45 34.86 -16.50 3.46
N GLY A 46 35.10 -17.26 2.39
CA GLY A 46 34.96 -18.72 2.39
C GLY A 46 33.51 -19.18 2.64
N PRO A 47 33.22 -19.96 3.70
CA PRO A 47 31.87 -20.37 4.07
C PRO A 47 31.10 -19.30 4.86
N GLN A 48 31.73 -18.18 5.22
CA GLN A 48 31.15 -17.13 6.04
C GLN A 48 31.03 -15.83 5.25
N TYR A 49 30.21 -14.91 5.76
CA TYR A 49 29.94 -13.59 5.22
C TYR A 49 30.28 -12.55 6.29
N GLN A 50 30.89 -11.46 5.86
CA GLN A 50 31.09 -10.27 6.67
C GLN A 50 30.38 -9.11 6.01
N SER A 51 29.67 -8.29 6.78
CA SER A 51 29.09 -7.05 6.27
C SER A 51 29.76 -5.84 6.89
N ILE A 52 29.89 -4.79 6.10
CA ILE A 52 30.34 -3.46 6.52
C ILE A 52 29.18 -2.51 6.26
N VAL A 53 28.78 -1.75 7.27
CA VAL A 53 27.77 -0.68 7.14
C VAL A 53 28.48 0.67 7.07
N LYS A 54 28.18 1.43 6.04
CA LYS A 54 28.64 2.81 5.84
C LYS A 54 27.50 3.77 6.12
N LEU A 55 27.72 4.69 7.05
CA LEU A 55 26.75 5.72 7.43
C LEU A 55 27.16 7.06 6.83
N ASN A 56 26.70 7.32 5.61
CA ASN A 56 26.94 8.59 4.92
C ASN A 56 26.24 9.75 5.62
N CYS A 57 25.16 9.47 6.34
CA CYS A 57 24.50 10.45 7.22
C CYS A 57 25.34 10.87 8.44
N PHE A 58 26.38 10.10 8.79
CA PHE A 58 27.20 10.32 9.97
C PHE A 58 28.69 10.35 9.60
N SER A 59 29.07 11.39 8.85
CA SER A 59 30.45 11.62 8.39
C SER A 59 31.07 10.51 7.53
N GLY A 60 30.26 9.58 7.00
CA GLY A 60 30.73 8.49 6.15
C GLY A 60 31.47 7.38 6.91
N GLN A 61 31.28 7.25 8.22
CA GLN A 61 31.96 6.24 9.03
C GLN A 61 31.49 4.81 8.69
N GLU A 62 32.42 3.86 8.74
CA GLU A 62 32.23 2.48 8.33
C GLU A 62 32.43 1.54 9.53
N TYR A 63 31.50 0.60 9.71
CA TYR A 63 31.50 -0.36 10.80
C TYR A 63 31.40 -1.78 10.26
N ALA A 64 32.41 -2.59 10.54
CA ALA A 64 32.44 -4.00 10.16
C ALA A 64 31.75 -4.85 11.23
N GLY A 65 30.79 -5.68 10.80
CA GLY A 65 30.18 -6.70 11.63
C GLY A 65 31.05 -7.94 11.81
N HIS A 66 30.61 -8.81 12.73
CA HIS A 66 31.22 -10.12 12.90
C HIS A 66 30.92 -11.04 11.72
N LEU A 67 31.83 -12.00 11.48
CA LEU A 67 31.64 -13.07 10.50
C LEU A 67 30.40 -13.90 10.87
N SER A 68 29.56 -14.19 9.89
CA SER A 68 28.33 -14.97 10.07
C SER A 68 28.12 -15.95 8.93
N ILE A 69 27.35 -16.99 9.17
CA ILE A 69 27.04 -18.01 8.15
C ILE A 69 26.05 -17.51 7.09
N SER A 70 25.32 -16.44 7.38
CA SER A 70 24.30 -15.84 6.52
C SER A 70 24.58 -14.37 6.29
N ALA A 71 24.43 -13.91 5.04
CA ALA A 71 24.55 -12.50 4.68
C ALA A 71 23.61 -11.61 5.51
N LYS A 72 22.40 -12.10 5.82
CA LYS A 72 21.41 -11.34 6.61
C LYS A 72 21.86 -11.14 8.06
N GLU A 73 22.52 -12.13 8.64
CA GLU A 73 23.04 -12.04 10.01
C GLU A 73 24.29 -11.17 10.07
N ALA A 74 25.15 -11.26 9.06
CA ALA A 74 26.33 -10.39 8.92
C ALA A 74 25.93 -8.91 8.84
N GLU A 75 24.88 -8.58 8.09
CA GLU A 75 24.37 -7.20 8.02
C GLU A 75 23.74 -6.73 9.35
N LYS A 76 23.10 -7.62 10.10
CA LYS A 76 22.56 -7.31 11.44
C LYS A 76 23.68 -7.06 12.44
N SER A 77 24.76 -7.84 12.39
CA SER A 77 25.92 -7.65 13.26
C SER A 77 26.65 -6.33 12.95
N ALA A 78 26.78 -5.97 11.67
CA ALA A 78 27.33 -4.67 11.25
C ALA A 78 26.48 -3.50 11.77
N ALA A 79 25.15 -3.61 11.66
CA ALA A 79 24.23 -2.59 12.17
C ALA A 79 24.31 -2.46 13.70
N HIS A 80 24.43 -3.58 14.42
CA HIS A 80 24.60 -3.58 15.87
C HIS A 80 25.92 -2.92 16.29
N GLN A 81 27.02 -3.19 15.58
CA GLN A 81 28.31 -2.57 15.86
C GLN A 81 28.28 -1.05 15.68
N ALA A 82 27.57 -0.56 14.66
CA ALA A 82 27.33 0.87 14.48
C ALA A 82 26.50 1.46 15.64
N LEU A 83 25.41 0.80 16.06
CA LEU A 83 24.60 1.25 17.19
C LEU A 83 25.39 1.33 18.50
N LEU A 84 26.25 0.33 18.77
CA LEU A 84 27.12 0.34 19.95
C LEU A 84 28.11 1.50 19.92
N ALA A 85 28.72 1.78 18.76
CA ALA A 85 29.64 2.91 18.62
C ALA A 85 28.96 4.27 18.85
N TYR A 86 27.66 4.38 18.55
CA TYR A 86 26.88 5.60 18.75
C TYR A 86 25.95 5.57 19.95
N ALA A 87 26.09 4.60 20.87
CA ALA A 87 25.22 4.48 22.03
C ALA A 87 25.10 5.80 22.83
N SER A 88 26.23 6.47 23.07
CA SER A 88 26.28 7.77 23.76
C SER A 88 25.60 8.90 22.99
N THR A 89 25.64 8.86 21.65
CA THR A 89 24.98 9.86 20.79
C THR A 89 23.48 9.59 20.70
N ILE A 90 23.07 8.32 20.67
CA ILE A 90 21.67 7.88 20.73
C ILE A 90 21.03 8.38 22.02
N GLU A 91 21.69 8.19 23.16
CA GLU A 91 21.23 8.65 24.48
C GLU A 91 21.07 10.18 24.51
N ALA A 92 22.09 10.93 24.05
CA ALA A 92 22.04 12.39 24.00
C ALA A 92 20.94 12.97 23.07
N LEU A 93 20.59 12.25 21.99
CA LEU A 93 19.51 12.64 21.09
C LEU A 93 18.12 12.25 21.62
N ALA A 94 18.03 11.18 22.40
CA ALA A 94 16.79 10.76 23.04
C ALA A 94 16.32 11.77 24.10
N GLU A 95 17.25 12.42 24.82
CA GLU A 95 16.91 13.46 25.80
C GLU A 95 16.37 14.75 25.18
N LYS A 96 16.76 15.05 23.93
CA LYS A 96 16.39 16.31 23.24
C LYS A 96 15.16 16.22 22.36
N GLY A 97 14.52 15.05 22.27
CA GLY A 97 13.37 14.86 21.39
C GLY A 97 12.45 13.74 21.82
N ASP A 98 11.45 14.06 22.66
CA ASP A 98 10.06 13.69 22.32
C ASP A 98 9.02 14.47 23.15
N GLN A 99 8.20 15.27 22.46
CA GLN A 99 6.77 15.37 22.81
C GLN A 99 6.06 14.40 21.84
N PRO A 100 5.50 13.28 22.33
CA PRO A 100 5.02 12.23 21.45
C PRO A 100 3.71 12.64 20.79
N LYS A 101 3.76 13.07 19.53
CA LYS A 101 2.59 13.08 18.65
C LYS A 101 2.42 11.69 18.06
N ASN A 102 1.34 11.01 18.45
CA ASN A 102 0.87 9.71 17.95
C ASN A 102 1.75 8.48 18.23
N ARG A 103 2.02 8.21 19.50
CA ARG A 103 2.30 6.84 19.95
C ARG A 103 0.99 6.03 19.88
N ARG A 104 0.77 5.26 18.81
CA ARG A 104 -0.11 4.07 18.92
C ARG A 104 0.48 3.25 20.05
N LYS A 105 -0.27 3.10 21.16
CA LYS A 105 0.16 2.32 22.33
C LYS A 105 0.57 0.93 21.83
N ILE A 106 1.85 0.61 21.98
CA ILE A 106 2.31 -0.78 21.90
C ILE A 106 1.53 -1.50 22.99
N GLN A 107 0.61 -2.37 22.57
CA GLN A 107 -0.24 -3.11 23.47
C GLN A 107 0.68 -4.06 24.26
N GLN A 108 0.79 -3.86 25.57
CA GLN A 108 1.50 -4.78 26.47
C GLN A 108 1.04 -6.22 26.17
N GLN A 109 1.99 -7.13 25.99
CA GLN A 109 1.70 -8.55 25.85
C GLN A 109 1.03 -9.02 27.15
N LEU A 110 -0.29 -9.22 27.09
CA LEU A 110 -1.11 -9.69 28.20
C LEU A 110 -0.77 -11.16 28.49
N THR A 111 -0.77 -11.55 29.76
CA THR A 111 -0.53 -12.94 30.16
C THR A 111 -1.67 -13.85 29.68
N PRO A 112 -1.45 -15.17 29.55
CA PRO A 112 -2.48 -16.12 29.09
C PRO A 112 -3.78 -16.07 29.92
N GLN A 113 -3.69 -15.76 31.22
CA GLN A 113 -4.83 -15.59 32.13
C GLN A 113 -5.59 -14.29 31.86
N GLN A 114 -4.89 -13.17 31.64
CA GLN A 114 -5.50 -11.90 31.25
C GLN A 114 -6.15 -11.97 29.85
N LEU A 115 -5.61 -12.79 28.94
CA LEU A 115 -6.22 -13.08 27.65
C LEU A 115 -7.53 -13.88 27.80
N ALA A 116 -7.61 -14.82 28.75
CA ALA A 116 -8.82 -15.59 29.01
C ALA A 116 -9.93 -14.72 29.64
N GLU A 117 -9.60 -13.88 30.62
CA GLU A 117 -10.54 -12.94 31.23
C GLU A 117 -11.00 -11.86 30.23
N LYS A 118 -10.09 -11.37 29.38
CA LYS A 118 -10.43 -10.42 28.32
C LYS A 118 -11.26 -11.07 27.22
N LYS A 119 -11.04 -12.35 26.90
CA LYS A 119 -11.91 -13.13 26.00
C LYS A 119 -13.29 -13.37 26.60
N ALA A 120 -13.38 -13.63 27.90
CA ALA A 120 -14.67 -13.76 28.60
C ALA A 120 -15.45 -12.43 28.59
N LYS A 121 -14.77 -11.30 28.84
CA LYS A 121 -15.38 -9.96 28.72
C LYS A 121 -15.69 -9.55 27.28
N GLN A 122 -14.87 -9.93 26.30
CA GLN A 122 -15.14 -9.73 24.86
C GLN A 122 -16.28 -10.62 24.32
N ALA A 123 -16.64 -11.69 25.03
CA ALA A 123 -17.81 -12.48 24.68
C ALA A 123 -19.11 -11.83 25.18
N GLU A 124 -19.06 -11.00 26.24
CA GLU A 124 -20.20 -10.20 26.71
C GLU A 124 -20.32 -8.83 26.00
N GLU A 125 -19.21 -8.19 25.62
CA GLU A 125 -19.21 -6.96 24.81
C GLU A 125 -19.04 -7.28 23.32
N GLY A 126 -20.16 -7.34 22.59
CA GLY A 126 -20.24 -7.84 21.22
C GLY A 126 -19.34 -7.19 20.15
N GLU A 127 -19.10 -8.00 19.11
CA GLU A 127 -18.49 -7.75 17.79
C GLU A 127 -17.23 -6.86 17.68
N ASN A 128 -16.24 -7.40 16.95
CA ASN A 128 -14.97 -6.75 16.59
C ASN A 128 -15.14 -5.26 16.23
N PRO A 129 -14.40 -4.30 16.85
CA PRO A 129 -14.56 -2.86 16.64
C PRO A 129 -14.34 -2.39 15.20
N ALA A 130 -13.82 -3.26 14.31
CA ALA A 130 -13.72 -3.02 12.88
C ALA A 130 -15.05 -3.19 12.12
N ILE A 131 -16.00 -3.95 12.65
CA ILE A 131 -17.31 -4.20 12.03
C ILE A 131 -18.29 -3.14 12.52
N THR A 132 -18.17 -1.94 11.96
CA THR A 132 -19.09 -0.85 12.28
C THR A 132 -20.40 -0.98 11.47
N PRO A 133 -21.54 -0.48 11.99
CA PRO A 133 -22.79 -0.39 11.23
C PRO A 133 -22.61 0.22 9.83
N LYS A 134 -21.74 1.22 9.71
CA LYS A 134 -21.35 1.86 8.45
C LYS A 134 -20.67 0.88 7.47
N THR A 135 -19.79 0.01 7.97
CA THR A 135 -19.13 -1.04 7.16
C THR A 135 -20.14 -2.08 6.69
N LYS A 136 -21.05 -2.51 7.58
CA LYS A 136 -22.12 -3.47 7.26
C LYS A 136 -23.08 -2.89 6.21
N LEU A 137 -23.50 -1.63 6.36
CA LEU A 137 -24.38 -0.94 5.42
C LEU A 137 -23.74 -0.79 4.04
N ASN A 138 -22.46 -0.39 3.99
CA ASN A 138 -21.71 -0.26 2.74
C ASN A 138 -21.62 -1.61 2.00
N SER A 139 -21.40 -2.69 2.76
CA SER A 139 -21.35 -4.05 2.23
C SER A 139 -22.71 -4.49 1.67
N LEU A 140 -23.81 -4.18 2.36
CA LEU A 140 -25.17 -4.47 1.91
C LEU A 140 -25.52 -3.72 0.63
N CYS A 141 -25.18 -2.42 0.56
CA CYS A 141 -25.39 -1.61 -0.63
C CYS A 141 -24.64 -2.17 -1.85
N MET A 142 -23.39 -2.62 -1.70
CA MET A 142 -22.64 -3.28 -2.79
C MET A 142 -23.26 -4.61 -3.23
N LYS A 143 -23.87 -5.36 -2.31
CA LYS A 143 -24.56 -6.63 -2.63
C LYS A 143 -25.83 -6.40 -3.44
N ILE A 144 -26.60 -5.36 -3.10
CA ILE A 144 -27.84 -4.99 -3.79
C ILE A 144 -27.52 -4.38 -5.16
N ALA A 145 -26.60 -3.42 -5.22
CA ALA A 145 -26.26 -2.72 -6.47
C ALA A 145 -25.50 -3.61 -7.47
N LYS A 146 -24.95 -4.76 -7.03
CA LYS A 146 -24.10 -5.68 -7.81
C LYS A 146 -22.88 -5.04 -8.48
N ARG A 147 -22.51 -3.83 -8.06
CA ARG A 147 -21.38 -3.04 -8.57
C ARG A 147 -20.62 -2.38 -7.41
N TYR A 148 -19.49 -1.78 -7.71
CA TYR A 148 -18.78 -0.93 -6.77
C TYR A 148 -19.54 0.39 -6.58
N LEU A 149 -19.62 0.84 -5.33
CA LEU A 149 -20.25 2.11 -4.98
C LEU A 149 -19.34 3.26 -5.38
N GLN A 150 -19.91 4.26 -6.04
CA GLN A 150 -19.20 5.47 -6.43
C GLN A 150 -19.23 6.51 -5.32
N LYS A 151 -18.25 7.43 -5.33
CA LYS A 151 -18.20 8.53 -4.37
C LYS A 151 -19.43 9.42 -4.55
N GLY A 152 -20.19 9.62 -3.48
CA GLY A 152 -21.42 10.41 -3.49
C GLY A 152 -22.72 9.59 -3.55
N GLU A 153 -22.64 8.26 -3.69
CA GLU A 153 -23.83 7.41 -3.63
C GLU A 153 -24.30 7.12 -2.20
N THR A 154 -23.38 7.21 -1.23
CA THR A 154 -23.68 7.14 0.21
C THR A 154 -23.35 8.49 0.84
N VAL A 155 -24.39 9.28 1.13
CA VAL A 155 -24.24 10.65 1.65
C VAL A 155 -24.68 10.69 3.10
N TYR A 156 -23.76 11.10 3.98
CA TYR A 156 -24.04 11.34 5.39
C TYR A 156 -24.09 12.85 5.65
N THR A 157 -25.23 13.34 6.12
CA THR A 157 -25.40 14.73 6.55
C THR A 157 -25.51 14.73 8.06
N CYS A 158 -24.77 15.59 8.75
CA CYS A 158 -24.78 15.67 10.21
C CYS A 158 -25.10 17.09 10.64
N HIS A 159 -26.07 17.22 11.53
CA HIS A 159 -26.48 18.49 12.12
C HIS A 159 -26.30 18.43 13.63
N LYS A 160 -25.85 19.54 14.21
CA LYS A 160 -25.76 19.70 15.67
C LYS A 160 -27.14 20.11 16.18
N VAL A 161 -27.71 19.31 17.07
CA VAL A 161 -29.06 19.50 17.64
C VAL A 161 -28.98 19.62 19.16
N ALA A 162 -30.06 20.04 19.81
CA ALA A 162 -30.13 20.09 21.26
C ALA A 162 -29.92 18.67 21.83
N GLY A 163 -28.84 18.47 22.59
CA GLY A 163 -28.46 17.15 23.14
C GLY A 163 -27.36 16.41 22.38
N GLY A 164 -26.85 16.92 21.26
CA GLY A 164 -25.68 16.33 20.58
C GLY A 164 -25.65 16.53 19.07
N TYR A 165 -25.36 15.45 18.36
CA TYR A 165 -25.27 15.40 16.90
C TYR A 165 -26.28 14.39 16.39
N GLN A 166 -27.06 14.78 15.38
CA GLN A 166 -27.92 13.88 14.64
C GLN A 166 -27.36 13.74 13.23
N ALA A 167 -27.27 12.51 12.73
CA ALA A 167 -26.87 12.24 11.37
C ALA A 167 -28.01 11.64 10.57
N THR A 168 -28.04 11.94 9.27
CA THR A 168 -28.97 11.38 8.31
C THR A 168 -28.17 10.77 7.18
N VAL A 169 -28.48 9.53 6.81
CA VAL A 169 -27.86 8.84 5.68
C VAL A 169 -28.84 8.75 4.51
N LYS A 170 -28.35 9.03 3.31
CA LYS A 170 -29.06 8.87 2.03
C LYS A 170 -28.28 7.91 1.15
N LEU A 171 -28.95 6.90 0.61
CA LEU A 171 -28.34 5.81 -0.16
C LEU A 171 -28.86 5.84 -1.60
N VAL A 172 -28.23 6.64 -2.46
CA VAL A 172 -28.59 6.78 -3.89
C VAL A 172 -28.25 5.52 -4.70
N ALA A 173 -27.41 4.65 -4.15
CA ALA A 173 -27.01 3.40 -4.79
C ALA A 173 -28.11 2.33 -4.86
N LEU A 174 -29.19 2.46 -4.08
CA LEU A 174 -30.26 1.47 -4.05
C LEU A 174 -31.24 1.70 -5.21
N PRO A 175 -31.74 0.62 -5.85
CA PRO A 175 -32.68 0.75 -6.96
C PRO A 175 -34.06 1.25 -6.50
N GLY A 176 -34.75 1.97 -7.39
CA GLY A 176 -36.14 2.41 -7.18
C GLY A 176 -36.28 3.50 -6.11
N ASP A 177 -37.38 3.44 -5.34
CA ASP A 177 -37.75 4.45 -4.35
C ASP A 177 -36.78 4.56 -3.17
N TRP A 178 -35.87 3.58 -3.04
CA TRP A 178 -34.86 3.55 -1.99
C TRP A 178 -33.73 4.57 -2.21
N ALA A 179 -33.47 5.00 -3.45
CA ALA A 179 -32.48 6.04 -3.76
C ALA A 179 -32.81 7.41 -3.13
N GLY A 180 -34.10 7.68 -2.94
CA GLY A 180 -34.62 8.92 -2.36
C GLY A 180 -34.75 8.89 -0.84
N ARG A 181 -34.77 7.70 -0.23
CA ARG A 181 -35.01 7.54 1.21
C ARG A 181 -33.82 8.05 2.03
N CYS A 182 -34.17 8.68 3.13
CA CYS A 182 -33.23 9.25 4.08
C CYS A 182 -33.53 8.68 5.47
N TRP A 183 -32.50 8.16 6.14
CA TRP A 183 -32.63 7.58 7.48
C TRP A 183 -31.91 8.47 8.48
N ALA A 184 -32.66 9.03 9.43
CA ALA A 184 -32.11 9.82 10.51
C ALA A 184 -31.79 8.92 11.70
N GLY A 185 -30.54 8.97 12.15
CA GLY A 185 -30.06 8.31 13.37
C GLY A 185 -30.53 9.00 14.64
N GLU A 186 -30.23 8.36 15.77
CA GLU A 186 -30.43 8.92 17.09
C GLU A 186 -29.42 10.03 17.40
N VAL A 187 -29.80 10.93 18.31
CA VAL A 187 -28.92 12.01 18.77
C VAL A 187 -27.82 11.42 19.64
N CYS A 188 -26.57 11.53 19.18
CA CYS A 188 -25.41 11.01 19.89
C CYS A 188 -24.48 12.13 20.35
N SER A 189 -23.62 11.83 21.32
CA SER A 189 -22.63 12.79 21.84
C SER A 189 -21.56 13.19 20.83
N THR A 190 -21.29 12.35 19.81
CA THR A 190 -20.27 12.61 18.78
C THR A 190 -20.84 12.41 17.39
N LYS A 191 -20.32 13.16 16.41
CA LYS A 191 -20.68 13.02 14.99
C LYS A 191 -20.50 11.58 14.47
N GLN A 192 -19.41 10.92 14.84
CA GLN A 192 -19.13 9.55 14.40
C GLN A 192 -20.18 8.55 14.92
N LYS A 193 -20.57 8.63 16.20
CA LYS A 193 -21.62 7.76 16.76
C LYS A 193 -22.98 8.04 16.12
N ALA A 194 -23.29 9.31 15.83
CA ALA A 194 -24.53 9.67 15.13
C ALA A 194 -24.59 9.05 13.73
N GLU A 195 -23.49 9.10 12.97
CA GLU A 195 -23.40 8.46 11.65
C GLU A 195 -23.58 6.93 11.72
N GLN A 196 -23.00 6.29 12.73
CA GLN A 196 -23.14 4.84 12.93
C GLN A 196 -24.58 4.46 13.32
N SER A 197 -25.25 5.27 14.14
CA SER A 197 -26.66 5.09 14.49
C SER A 197 -27.55 5.21 13.25
N ALA A 198 -27.35 6.26 12.43
CA ALA A 198 -28.08 6.41 11.16
C ALA A 198 -27.86 5.23 10.21
N ALA A 199 -26.63 4.72 10.14
CA ALA A 199 -26.31 3.55 9.34
C ALA A 199 -26.97 2.26 9.85
N GLY A 200 -27.10 2.11 11.17
CA GLY A 200 -27.79 0.98 11.79
C GLY A 200 -29.27 0.93 11.45
N ILE A 201 -29.97 2.07 11.56
CA ILE A 201 -31.40 2.20 11.20
C ILE A 201 -31.62 1.92 9.72
N ALA A 202 -30.76 2.45 8.84
CA ALA A 202 -30.83 2.18 7.41
C ALA A 202 -30.64 0.68 7.11
N LEU A 203 -29.70 0.03 7.78
CA LEU A 203 -29.43 -1.39 7.61
C LEU A 203 -30.62 -2.25 8.04
N GLU A 204 -31.21 -1.96 9.19
CA GLU A 204 -32.38 -2.66 9.71
C GLU A 204 -33.57 -2.55 8.74
N GLN A 205 -33.84 -1.35 8.22
CA GLN A 205 -34.94 -1.15 7.27
C GLN A 205 -34.71 -1.83 5.92
N ILE A 206 -33.47 -1.88 5.42
CA ILE A 206 -33.15 -2.57 4.17
C ILE A 206 -33.26 -4.09 4.35
N LEU A 207 -32.86 -4.62 5.51
CA LEU A 207 -32.98 -6.06 5.80
C LEU A 207 -34.44 -6.47 6.07
N ALA A 208 -35.26 -5.56 6.59
CA ALA A 208 -36.69 -5.79 6.79
C ALA A 208 -37.46 -5.90 5.47
N ASP A 209 -36.93 -5.33 4.37
CA ASP A 209 -37.53 -5.47 3.05
C ASP A 209 -37.11 -6.79 2.37
N PRO A 210 -38.05 -7.72 2.11
CA PRO A 210 -37.74 -9.01 1.51
C PRO A 210 -37.20 -8.91 0.07
N GLU A 211 -37.57 -7.89 -0.70
CA GLU A 211 -37.14 -7.73 -2.10
C GLU A 211 -35.67 -7.34 -2.17
N LEU A 212 -35.23 -6.39 -1.34
CA LEU A 212 -33.84 -5.95 -1.29
C LEU A 212 -32.93 -6.98 -0.63
N SER A 213 -33.43 -7.68 0.40
CA SER A 213 -32.70 -8.78 1.02
C SER A 213 -32.48 -9.93 0.02
N ALA A 214 -33.51 -10.32 -0.73
CA ALA A 214 -33.40 -11.34 -1.77
C ALA A 214 -32.45 -10.91 -2.91
N GLU A 215 -32.50 -9.64 -3.33
CA GLU A 215 -31.57 -9.09 -4.32
C GLU A 215 -30.12 -9.11 -3.80
N ALA A 216 -29.90 -8.83 -2.51
CA ALA A 216 -28.58 -8.92 -1.89
C ALA A 216 -28.02 -10.36 -1.88
N GLU A 217 -28.86 -11.36 -1.62
CA GLU A 217 -28.51 -12.78 -1.56
C GLU A 217 -28.31 -13.41 -2.94
N ARG A 218 -28.92 -12.84 -4.00
CA ARG A 218 -28.76 -13.36 -5.36
C ARG A 218 -27.27 -13.44 -5.73
N PRO A 219 -26.75 -14.61 -6.15
CA PRO A 219 -25.34 -14.74 -6.50
C PRO A 219 -24.99 -13.77 -7.63
N LYS A 220 -23.84 -13.11 -7.53
CA LYS A 220 -23.29 -12.34 -8.65
C LYS A 220 -23.14 -13.30 -9.83
N GLY A 221 -23.81 -13.03 -10.94
CA GLY A 221 -23.76 -13.89 -12.13
C GLY A 221 -22.31 -14.22 -12.48
N LYS A 222 -22.04 -15.50 -12.75
CA LYS A 222 -20.74 -15.93 -13.29
C LYS A 222 -20.55 -15.20 -14.62
N GLY A 223 -19.85 -14.07 -14.61
CA GLY A 223 -19.32 -13.49 -15.83
C GLY A 223 -18.56 -14.59 -16.56
N ARG A 224 -18.84 -14.76 -17.86
CA ARG A 224 -18.10 -15.63 -18.77
C ARG A 224 -16.62 -15.18 -18.79
N GLY A 225 -15.87 -15.58 -17.79
CA GLY A 225 -14.41 -15.57 -17.83
C GLY A 225 -13.99 -16.66 -18.81
N LYS A 226 -13.48 -16.25 -19.97
CA LYS A 226 -12.77 -17.11 -20.92
C LYS A 226 -11.78 -17.97 -20.13
N GLY A 227 -11.92 -19.29 -20.25
CA GLY A 227 -11.14 -20.25 -19.50
C GLY A 227 -9.65 -20.12 -19.78
N LYS A 228 -8.84 -20.21 -18.73
CA LYS A 228 -7.44 -20.61 -18.82
C LYS A 228 -7.27 -21.88 -17.99
N GLY A 229 -6.69 -22.88 -18.64
CA GLY A 229 -6.74 -24.28 -18.28
C GLY A 229 -6.24 -24.64 -16.89
N LYS A 230 -6.81 -25.75 -16.43
CA LYS A 230 -6.53 -26.51 -15.22
C LYS A 230 -5.11 -27.10 -15.33
N GLY A 231 -4.14 -26.49 -14.66
CA GLY A 231 -2.81 -27.04 -14.41
C GLY A 231 -2.71 -27.59 -12.99
N GLU A 232 -2.11 -28.76 -12.88
CA GLU A 232 -2.09 -29.67 -11.74
C GLU A 232 -1.36 -29.16 -10.49
N LYS A 233 -1.67 -29.83 -9.38
CA LYS A 233 -1.21 -29.59 -8.01
C LYS A 233 0.31 -29.48 -7.87
N GLY A 234 0.76 -28.40 -7.23
CA GLY A 234 2.04 -28.33 -6.52
C GLY A 234 1.77 -27.96 -5.07
N GLU A 235 2.11 -28.86 -4.15
CA GLU A 235 1.98 -28.69 -2.70
C GLU A 235 3.02 -27.69 -2.18
N GLY A 236 2.55 -26.70 -1.41
CA GLY A 236 3.42 -25.70 -0.78
C GLY A 236 2.61 -24.69 0.05
N LYS A 237 2.04 -25.16 1.17
CA LYS A 237 1.43 -24.30 2.19
C LYS A 237 2.51 -23.61 3.02
N GLY A 238 2.40 -22.29 3.16
CA GLY A 238 3.18 -21.48 4.10
C GLY A 238 2.59 -20.08 4.20
N ASP A 239 1.64 -19.93 5.12
CA ASP A 239 0.75 -18.79 5.40
C ASP A 239 1.34 -17.38 5.27
N TYR A 240 0.75 -16.57 4.39
CA TYR A 240 0.89 -15.11 4.40
C TYR A 240 -0.41 -14.47 4.88
N TRP A 241 -0.34 -13.79 6.03
CA TRP A 241 -1.46 -13.11 6.67
C TRP A 241 -1.94 -11.92 5.81
N SER A 242 -3.22 -11.94 5.44
CA SER A 242 -3.90 -10.85 4.72
C SER A 242 -4.61 -9.92 5.71
N TYR A 243 -3.96 -8.81 6.07
CA TYR A 243 -4.58 -7.65 6.70
C TYR A 243 -4.58 -6.49 5.70
N GLY A 244 -5.76 -6.06 5.26
CA GLY A 244 -5.94 -4.82 4.50
C GLY A 244 -5.55 -4.93 3.03
N GLY A 245 -6.54 -5.17 2.17
CA GLY A 245 -6.47 -5.17 0.71
C GLY A 245 -6.01 -3.84 0.10
N TRP A 246 -4.73 -3.54 0.30
CA TRP A 246 -3.90 -2.82 -0.65
C TRP A 246 -3.12 -3.90 -1.39
N VAL A 247 -3.70 -4.38 -2.49
CA VAL A 247 -2.86 -4.94 -3.55
C VAL A 247 -2.07 -3.73 -4.03
N TRP A 248 -0.80 -3.64 -3.60
CA TRP A 248 0.19 -3.05 -4.50
C TRP A 248 0.04 -3.89 -5.76
N GLN A 249 -0.67 -3.32 -6.75
CA GLN A 249 -0.58 -3.81 -8.10
C GLN A 249 0.91 -3.72 -8.35
N ALA A 250 1.58 -4.87 -8.27
CA ALA A 250 2.92 -5.01 -8.76
C ALA A 250 2.80 -4.42 -10.16
N SER A 251 3.32 -3.21 -10.31
CA SER A 251 3.43 -2.54 -11.58
C SER A 251 3.98 -3.60 -12.49
N ALA A 252 3.11 -4.07 -13.40
CA ALA A 252 3.45 -5.07 -14.38
C ALA A 252 4.80 -4.63 -14.93
N GLY A 253 5.76 -5.56 -14.96
CA GLY A 253 7.05 -5.26 -15.53
C GLY A 253 6.84 -4.60 -16.90
N PRO A 254 7.75 -3.73 -17.36
CA PRO A 254 7.54 -2.92 -18.55
C PRO A 254 7.02 -3.67 -19.77
N ASP A 255 7.23 -4.99 -19.86
CA ASP A 255 6.89 -5.89 -20.98
C ASP A 255 5.63 -6.76 -20.83
N ASP A 256 4.99 -6.85 -19.66
CA ASP A 256 3.93 -7.85 -19.47
C ASP A 256 2.57 -7.36 -19.97
N GLY A 257 2.18 -7.81 -21.18
CA GLY A 257 0.86 -7.59 -21.75
C GLY A 257 0.74 -6.52 -22.84
N ARG A 258 1.86 -6.08 -23.44
CA ARG A 258 1.84 -5.15 -24.58
C ARG A 258 1.24 -5.82 -25.83
N GLN A 259 0.14 -5.29 -26.34
CA GLN A 259 -0.45 -5.71 -27.62
C GLN A 259 -0.38 -4.54 -28.61
N ARG A 260 0.37 -4.68 -29.70
CA ARG A 260 0.49 -3.66 -30.74
C ARG A 260 -0.89 -3.38 -31.38
N VAL A 261 -1.28 -2.11 -31.40
CA VAL A 261 -2.54 -1.60 -31.94
C VAL A 261 -2.24 -0.98 -33.31
N GLY A 262 -2.30 -1.81 -34.36
CA GLY A 262 -2.11 -1.40 -35.74
C GLY A 262 -0.69 -1.65 -36.30
N GLU A 263 -0.58 -1.61 -37.63
CA GLU A 263 0.67 -1.90 -38.36
C GLU A 263 1.39 -0.63 -38.84
N GLY A 264 0.78 0.55 -38.72
CA GLY A 264 1.35 1.82 -39.15
C GLY A 264 2.07 2.58 -38.02
N MET A 265 3.23 3.17 -38.32
CA MET A 265 3.84 4.16 -37.43
C MET A 265 2.97 5.42 -37.39
N LEU A 266 2.61 5.84 -36.18
CA LEU A 266 1.91 7.10 -35.93
C LEU A 266 2.93 8.20 -35.64
N THR A 267 2.52 9.45 -35.89
CA THR A 267 3.29 10.64 -35.52
C THR A 267 2.65 11.30 -34.30
N GLY A 268 3.48 11.93 -33.46
CA GLY A 268 3.01 12.67 -32.30
C GLY A 268 4.10 13.53 -31.68
N GLU A 269 3.74 14.19 -30.59
CA GLU A 269 4.60 15.13 -29.87
C GLU A 269 4.77 14.69 -28.41
N ILE A 270 6.00 14.73 -27.90
CA ILE A 270 6.29 14.45 -26.49
C ILE A 270 5.84 15.65 -25.65
N LEU A 271 4.82 15.47 -24.82
CA LEU A 271 4.34 16.51 -23.91
C LEU A 271 5.23 16.67 -22.69
N GLU A 272 5.62 15.55 -22.09
CA GLU A 272 6.41 15.52 -20.87
C GLU A 272 7.44 14.39 -20.94
N TRP A 273 8.66 14.68 -20.52
CA TRP A 273 9.71 13.67 -20.39
C TRP A 273 10.26 13.67 -18.96
N LYS A 274 10.34 12.49 -18.36
CA LYS A 274 11.01 12.23 -17.08
C LYS A 274 12.16 11.26 -17.32
N GLU A 275 13.12 11.21 -16.41
CA GLU A 275 14.39 10.48 -16.55
C GLU A 275 14.26 9.03 -17.09
N THR A 276 13.13 8.37 -16.84
CA THR A 276 12.87 6.96 -17.22
C THR A 276 11.66 6.74 -18.14
N TYR A 277 10.77 7.71 -18.28
CA TYR A 277 9.54 7.60 -19.08
C TYR A 277 8.99 8.97 -19.45
N GLY A 278 8.12 9.04 -20.45
CA GLY A 278 7.44 10.25 -20.88
C GLY A 278 5.99 10.02 -21.27
N TRP A 279 5.34 11.13 -21.62
CA TRP A 279 4.00 11.18 -22.16
C TRP A 279 4.06 11.86 -23.52
N LEU A 280 3.42 11.26 -24.50
CA LEU A 280 3.27 11.84 -25.83
C LEU A 280 1.80 11.92 -26.22
N LYS A 281 1.49 12.78 -27.17
CA LYS A 281 0.17 12.92 -27.78
C LYS A 281 0.28 12.59 -29.27
N ALA A 282 -0.58 11.72 -29.77
CA ALA A 282 -0.66 11.46 -31.20
C ALA A 282 -1.24 12.67 -31.94
N ASP A 283 -0.68 12.97 -33.12
CA ASP A 283 -1.23 13.99 -34.02
C ASP A 283 -2.52 13.50 -34.71
N THR A 284 -2.62 12.18 -34.91
CA THR A 284 -3.81 11.52 -35.45
C THR A 284 -4.72 11.06 -34.32
N GLU A 285 -6.03 11.28 -34.44
CA GLU A 285 -7.00 10.72 -33.50
C GLU A 285 -6.97 9.19 -33.53
N ILE A 286 -6.78 8.58 -32.35
CA ILE A 286 -6.74 7.14 -32.19
C ILE A 286 -8.16 6.67 -31.82
N ASP A 287 -8.83 5.98 -32.74
CA ASP A 287 -10.12 5.34 -32.48
C ASP A 287 -9.91 4.02 -31.71
N HIS A 288 -9.68 4.14 -30.39
CA HIS A 288 -9.53 3.00 -29.49
C HIS A 288 -10.29 3.26 -28.17
N PRO A 289 -10.97 2.26 -27.57
CA PRO A 289 -11.65 2.43 -26.29
C PRO A 289 -10.71 2.88 -25.15
N ALA A 290 -9.41 2.60 -25.28
CA ALA A 290 -8.37 3.06 -24.36
C ALA A 290 -7.89 4.50 -24.61
N ALA A 291 -8.28 5.16 -25.70
CA ALA A 291 -7.91 6.55 -25.99
C ALA A 291 -8.55 7.56 -25.01
N GLY A 292 -9.64 7.18 -24.34
CA GLY A 292 -10.22 7.96 -23.25
C GLY A 292 -9.45 7.87 -21.92
N PHE A 293 -8.52 6.91 -21.78
CA PHE A 293 -7.69 6.80 -20.58
C PHE A 293 -6.57 7.84 -20.60
N ARG A 294 -6.27 8.38 -19.41
CA ARG A 294 -5.18 9.36 -19.20
C ARG A 294 -5.26 10.59 -20.11
N GLU A 295 -6.48 11.06 -20.42
CA GLU A 295 -6.72 12.24 -21.27
C GLU A 295 -6.16 12.09 -22.70
N GLY A 296 -6.06 10.86 -23.23
CA GLY A 296 -5.49 10.57 -24.55
C GLY A 296 -3.96 10.64 -24.61
N LYS A 297 -3.29 10.70 -23.44
CA LYS A 297 -1.83 10.66 -23.35
C LYS A 297 -1.32 9.22 -23.51
N ILE A 298 -0.31 9.08 -24.35
CA ILE A 298 0.33 7.81 -24.68
C ILE A 298 1.62 7.71 -23.87
N TYR A 299 1.80 6.60 -23.18
CA TYR A 299 2.97 6.35 -22.35
C TYR A 299 4.18 5.91 -23.19
N VAL A 300 5.36 6.47 -22.95
CA VAL A 300 6.61 6.05 -23.59
C VAL A 300 7.67 5.72 -22.55
N ASN A 301 8.35 4.59 -22.69
CA ASN A 301 9.48 4.23 -21.82
C ASN A 301 10.82 4.59 -22.46
N LYS A 302 11.83 4.91 -21.66
CA LYS A 302 13.20 5.18 -22.16
C LYS A 302 13.78 4.01 -22.99
N LYS A 303 13.42 2.77 -22.68
CA LYS A 303 13.87 1.58 -23.44
C LYS A 303 13.29 1.50 -24.85
N ASP A 304 12.13 2.15 -25.05
CA ASP A 304 11.37 2.09 -26.28
C ASP A 304 11.75 3.24 -27.24
N LEU A 305 12.68 4.12 -26.85
CA LEU A 305 13.28 5.11 -27.75
C LEU A 305 14.30 4.43 -28.68
N GLY A 306 14.06 4.51 -29.99
CA GLY A 306 14.95 3.97 -31.01
C GLY A 306 16.19 4.84 -31.19
N GLY A 307 17.37 4.25 -30.96
CA GLY A 307 18.68 4.84 -31.24
C GLY A 307 19.53 5.05 -29.98
N GLU A 308 20.77 4.54 -29.99
CA GLU A 308 21.77 4.88 -28.98
C GLU A 308 21.93 6.41 -28.92
N GLY A 309 21.46 7.04 -27.85
CA GLY A 309 21.67 8.47 -27.58
C GLY A 309 20.58 9.43 -28.08
N ALA A 310 19.38 8.95 -28.43
CA ALA A 310 18.25 9.84 -28.70
C ALA A 310 17.76 10.53 -27.40
N GLU A 311 18.32 11.69 -27.07
CA GLU A 311 17.76 12.58 -26.06
C GLU A 311 16.53 13.27 -26.64
N VAL A 312 15.35 12.76 -26.29
CA VAL A 312 14.09 13.42 -26.60
C VAL A 312 13.72 14.40 -25.48
N ALA A 313 13.47 15.65 -25.84
CA ALA A 313 12.97 16.67 -24.95
C ALA A 313 11.44 16.84 -25.12
N ALA A 314 10.77 17.37 -24.10
CA ALA A 314 9.40 17.84 -24.25
C ALA A 314 9.29 18.84 -25.41
N GLY A 315 8.27 18.68 -26.25
CA GLY A 315 8.05 19.41 -27.50
C GLY A 315 8.64 18.74 -28.76
N SER A 316 9.33 17.61 -28.63
CA SER A 316 9.91 16.91 -29.79
C SER A 316 8.86 16.12 -30.55
N LYS A 317 8.89 16.18 -31.89
CA LYS A 317 8.07 15.34 -32.76
C LYS A 317 8.70 13.96 -32.93
N VAL A 318 7.89 12.92 -32.80
CA VAL A 318 8.32 11.52 -32.85
C VAL A 318 7.38 10.68 -33.70
N LYS A 319 7.92 9.62 -34.29
CA LYS A 319 7.19 8.52 -34.92
C LYS A 319 7.27 7.30 -34.01
N PHE A 320 6.16 6.58 -33.82
CA PHE A 320 6.09 5.45 -32.90
C PHE A 320 5.04 4.43 -33.34
N PHE A 321 5.17 3.18 -32.88
CA PHE A 321 4.09 2.22 -32.93
C PHE A 321 3.24 2.30 -31.66
N LEU A 322 1.92 2.24 -31.82
CA LEU A 322 0.99 2.25 -30.71
C LEU A 322 0.83 0.82 -30.17
N TYR A 323 0.86 0.67 -28.85
CA TYR A 323 0.49 -0.57 -28.16
C TYR A 323 -0.55 -0.28 -27.06
N GLU A 324 -1.34 -1.30 -26.72
CA GLU A 324 -2.23 -1.30 -25.56
C GLU A 324 -1.67 -2.24 -24.50
N ASP A 325 -1.68 -1.79 -23.25
CA ASP A 325 -1.43 -2.62 -22.08
C ASP A 325 -2.58 -2.49 -21.07
N PRO A 326 -2.63 -3.30 -19.99
CA PRO A 326 -3.66 -3.17 -18.96
C PRO A 326 -3.71 -1.81 -18.25
N ALA A 327 -2.69 -0.97 -18.45
CA ALA A 327 -2.56 0.36 -17.86
C ALA A 327 -2.96 1.50 -18.83
N GLY A 328 -3.12 1.24 -20.13
CA GLY A 328 -3.59 2.17 -21.16
C GLY A 328 -2.85 2.04 -22.50
N LEU A 329 -2.79 3.15 -23.25
CA LEU A 329 -2.05 3.24 -24.50
C LEU A 329 -0.57 3.60 -24.23
N GLY A 330 0.33 2.92 -24.93
CA GLY A 330 1.75 3.18 -24.93
C GLY A 330 2.35 3.24 -26.33
N ALA A 331 3.58 3.72 -26.40
CA ALA A 331 4.35 3.89 -27.62
C ALA A 331 5.62 3.06 -27.57
N GLU A 332 5.87 2.28 -28.62
CA GLU A 332 7.08 1.50 -28.81
C GLU A 332 7.83 1.90 -30.09
N GLU A 333 9.12 1.57 -30.14
CA GLU A 333 10.05 1.94 -31.23
C GLU A 333 9.94 3.42 -31.63
N VAL A 334 9.99 4.28 -30.63
CA VAL A 334 9.83 5.73 -30.78
C VAL A 334 11.09 6.33 -31.38
N VAL A 335 11.01 6.86 -32.59
CA VAL A 335 12.10 7.54 -33.29
C VAL A 335 11.76 9.02 -33.50
N ALA A 336 12.76 9.90 -33.55
CA ALA A 336 12.53 11.30 -33.89
C ALA A 336 11.95 11.44 -35.31
N ALA A 337 10.92 12.27 -35.48
CA ALA A 337 10.15 12.39 -36.72
C ALA A 337 10.83 13.24 -37.80
#